data_AF-A0A7J7I785-F1
#
_entry.id   AF-A0A7J7I785-F1
#
_cell.length_a   1.000
_cell.length_b   1.000
_cell.length_c   1.000
_cell.angle_alpha   90.00
_cell.angle_beta   90.00
_cell.angle_gamma   90.00
#
_symmetry.space_group_name_H-M   'P 1'
#
loop_
_entity.id
_entity.type
_entity.pdbx_description
1 polymer ?
#
loop_
_entity_poly.entity_id
_entity_poly.type
_entity_poly.pdbx_seq_one_letter_code
_entity_poly.pdbx_strand_id
1 'polypeptide(L)'
;MAVPENVSRYECFYMAKLAQQANRFKDTVNFMEKLIIGSTSSSSGSELTIEERNLLSTATKKVIDSLRAAWQALSSTEQNHNNHVALVTDYKSKIESELSHIYNRVLNLLEKHLLVMGAHVA
;
A
#
# COMPACT_ATOMS: atom_id res chain seq x y z
N MET A 1 18.92 5.46 11.99
CA MET A 1 19.19 6.48 10.94
C MET A 1 17.88 7.17 10.64
N ALA A 2 17.78 8.46 10.98
CA ALA A 2 16.62 9.27 10.69
C ALA A 2 16.56 9.55 9.18
N VAL A 3 15.43 9.25 8.55
CA VAL A 3 15.19 9.59 7.14
C VAL A 3 14.96 11.11 7.08
N PRO A 4 15.71 11.86 6.25
CA PRO A 4 15.59 13.31 6.18
C PRO A 4 14.19 13.74 5.72
N GLU A 5 13.70 14.83 6.30
CA GLU A 5 12.31 15.34 6.21
C GLU A 5 11.88 15.85 4.82
N ASN A 6 12.69 15.70 3.78
CA ASN A 6 12.29 16.08 2.42
C ASN A 6 12.94 15.17 1.37
N VAL A 7 12.46 13.91 1.32
CA VAL A 7 12.88 12.94 0.32
C VAL A 7 12.28 13.32 -1.03
N SER A 8 13.13 13.58 -2.01
CA SER A 8 12.71 13.95 -3.37
C SER A 8 11.88 12.83 -4.04
N ARG A 9 11.10 13.18 -5.08
CA ARG A 9 10.35 12.20 -5.92
C ARG A 9 11.26 11.06 -6.38
N TYR A 10 12.48 11.41 -6.81
CA TYR A 10 13.49 10.46 -7.28
C TYR A 10 13.92 9.49 -6.17
N GLU A 11 14.26 10.00 -4.99
CA GLU A 11 14.67 9.16 -3.86
C GLU A 11 13.53 8.27 -3.37
N CYS A 12 12.29 8.77 -3.35
CA CYS A 12 11.13 7.95 -3.02
C CYS A 12 10.97 6.79 -4.02
N PHE A 13 11.09 7.08 -5.32
CA PHE A 13 11.00 6.05 -6.36
C PHE A 13 12.14 5.02 -6.25
N TYR A 14 13.36 5.49 -6.02
CA TYR A 14 14.53 4.64 -5.84
C TYR A 14 14.37 3.72 -4.62
N MET A 15 13.94 4.25 -3.48
CA MET A 15 13.63 3.46 -2.29
C MET A 15 12.50 2.46 -2.53
N ALA A 16 11.46 2.83 -3.29
CA ALA A 16 10.36 1.93 -3.64
C ALA A 16 10.86 0.72 -4.47
N LYS A 17 11.81 0.95 -5.40
CA LYS A 17 12.45 -0.11 -6.19
C LYS A 17 13.32 -1.03 -5.34
N LEU A 18 14.13 -0.49 -4.42
CA LEU A 18 14.91 -1.31 -3.49
C LEU A 18 14.00 -2.17 -2.60
N ALA A 19 12.92 -1.59 -2.07
CA ALA A 19 11.94 -2.32 -1.30
C ALA A 19 11.25 -3.43 -2.11
N GLN A 20 10.97 -3.18 -3.40
CA GLN A 20 10.41 -4.20 -4.30
C GLN A 20 11.40 -5.36 -4.48
N GLN A 21 12.68 -5.09 -4.72
CA GLN A 21 13.72 -6.11 -4.86
C GLN A 21 13.86 -6.95 -3.58
N ALA A 22 13.67 -6.33 -2.42
CA ALA A 22 13.67 -7.01 -1.12
C ALA A 22 12.35 -7.72 -0.79
N ASN A 23 11.36 -7.75 -1.69
CA ASN A 23 10.00 -8.25 -1.47
C ASN A 23 9.26 -7.58 -0.28
N ARG A 24 9.67 -6.37 0.11
CA ARG A 24 9.05 -5.59 1.18
C ARG A 24 7.94 -4.70 0.61
N PHE A 25 6.88 -5.32 0.10
CA PHE A 25 5.83 -4.62 -0.66
C PHE A 25 5.07 -3.56 0.16
N LYS A 26 4.93 -3.74 1.48
CA LYS A 26 4.34 -2.71 2.37
C LYS A 26 5.18 -1.43 2.37
N ASP A 27 6.50 -1.57 2.33
CA ASP A 27 7.42 -0.43 2.26
C ASP A 27 7.44 0.18 0.86
N THR A 28 7.35 -0.62 -0.21
CA THR A 28 7.16 -0.12 -1.57
C THR A 28 5.93 0.78 -1.66
N VAL A 29 4.78 0.36 -1.13
CA VAL A 29 3.55 1.19 -1.08
C VAL A 29 3.80 2.48 -0.29
N ASN A 30 4.43 2.40 0.88
CA ASN A 30 4.73 3.58 1.71
C ASN A 30 5.62 4.62 0.97
N PHE A 31 6.64 4.18 0.24
CA PHE A 31 7.49 5.09 -0.53
C PHE A 31 6.76 5.70 -1.74
N MET A 32 5.93 4.92 -2.42
CA MET A 32 5.11 5.42 -3.53
C MET A 32 4.05 6.43 -3.06
N GLU A 33 3.49 6.26 -1.86
CA GLU A 33 2.59 7.27 -1.28
C GLU A 33 3.30 8.58 -0.98
N LYS A 34 4.49 8.53 -0.38
CA LYS A 34 5.30 9.73 -0.14
C LYS A 34 5.62 10.46 -1.44
N LEU A 35 5.93 9.69 -2.49
CA LEU A 35 6.15 10.21 -3.84
C LEU A 35 4.93 11.00 -4.34
N ILE A 36 3.74 10.39 -4.25
CA ILE A 36 2.48 10.99 -4.71
C ILE A 36 2.15 12.26 -3.91
N ILE A 37 2.21 12.20 -2.59
CA ILE A 37 1.87 13.33 -1.69
C ILE A 37 2.88 14.49 -1.86
N GLY A 38 4.17 14.17 -1.97
CA GLY A 38 5.22 15.16 -2.22
C GLY A 38 5.06 15.85 -3.58
N SER A 39 4.57 15.12 -4.59
CA SER A 39 4.36 15.67 -5.93
C SER A 39 3.16 16.63 -6.05
N THR A 40 2.15 16.50 -5.19
CA THR A 40 0.97 17.39 -5.19
C THR A 40 1.11 18.65 -4.36
N SER A 41 2.13 18.70 -3.50
CA SER A 41 2.43 19.89 -2.70
C SER A 41 3.19 20.96 -3.51
N SER A 42 3.77 20.56 -4.64
CA SER A 42 4.35 21.47 -5.63
C SER A 42 3.25 21.86 -6.61
N SER A 43 3.08 23.16 -6.89
CA SER A 43 2.03 23.76 -7.74
C SER A 43 1.95 23.27 -9.20
N SER A 44 2.72 22.25 -9.57
CA SER A 44 2.74 21.57 -10.85
C SER A 44 2.56 20.06 -10.60
N GLY A 45 1.32 19.63 -10.36
CA GLY A 45 0.94 18.23 -10.13
C GLY A 45 1.40 17.35 -11.29
N SER A 46 2.57 16.74 -11.14
CA SER A 46 3.17 15.91 -12.19
C SER A 46 2.58 14.51 -12.09
N GLU A 47 1.83 14.10 -13.11
CA GLU A 47 1.21 12.79 -13.20
C GLU A 47 2.19 11.65 -12.91
N LEU A 48 1.66 10.52 -12.42
CA LEU A 48 2.45 9.31 -12.29
C LEU A 48 2.78 8.76 -13.68
N THR A 49 4.06 8.48 -13.89
CA THR A 49 4.54 7.74 -15.05
C THR A 49 3.94 6.34 -15.09
N ILE A 50 3.97 5.70 -16.25
CA ILE A 50 3.51 4.32 -16.43
C ILE A 50 4.26 3.38 -15.46
N GLU A 51 5.56 3.60 -15.29
CA GLU A 51 6.39 2.79 -14.40
C GLU A 51 6.01 2.94 -12.93
N GLU A 52 5.79 4.17 -12.47
CA GLU A 52 5.34 4.46 -11.10
C GLU A 52 3.95 3.84 -10.83
N ARG A 53 3.01 3.97 -11.78
CA ARG A 53 1.68 3.34 -11.66
C ARG A 53 1.77 1.81 -11.58
N ASN A 54 2.59 1.20 -12.44
CA ASN A 54 2.79 -0.24 -12.45
C ASN A 54 3.44 -0.74 -11.14
N LEU A 55 4.42 0.01 -10.61
CA LEU A 55 5.06 -0.30 -9.35
C LEU A 55 4.06 -0.25 -8.19
N LEU A 56 3.25 0.80 -8.10
CA LEU A 56 2.21 0.94 -7.09
C LEU A 56 1.17 -0.18 -7.17
N SER A 57 0.66 -0.48 -8.37
CA SER A 57 -0.33 -1.53 -8.58
C SER A 57 0.22 -2.91 -8.19
N THR A 58 1.45 -3.22 -8.63
CA THR A 58 2.11 -4.49 -8.31
C THR A 58 2.33 -4.63 -6.80
N ALA A 59 2.86 -3.60 -6.15
CA ALA A 59 3.12 -3.62 -4.72
C ALA A 59 1.83 -3.77 -3.90
N THR A 60 0.80 -2.99 -4.24
CA THR A 60 -0.52 -3.06 -3.59
C THR A 60 -1.12 -4.46 -3.68
N LYS A 61 -1.15 -5.03 -4.90
CA LYS A 61 -1.64 -6.39 -5.13
C LYS A 61 -0.88 -7.39 -4.26
N LYS A 62 0.46 -7.29 -4.22
CA LYS A 62 1.30 -8.21 -3.44
C LYS A 62 1.04 -8.12 -1.94
N VAL A 63 0.80 -6.94 -1.38
CA VAL A 63 0.44 -6.81 0.04
C VAL A 63 -0.93 -7.44 0.32
N ILE A 64 -1.92 -7.17 -0.52
CA ILE A 64 -3.27 -7.75 -0.39
C ILE A 64 -3.22 -9.28 -0.48
N ASP A 65 -2.48 -9.81 -1.45
CA ASP A 65 -2.34 -11.26 -1.65
C ASP A 65 -1.67 -11.92 -0.43
N SER A 66 -0.64 -11.28 0.14
CA SER A 66 0.02 -11.76 1.36
C SER A 66 -0.92 -11.78 2.57
N LEU A 67 -1.72 -10.72 2.76
CA LEU A 67 -2.68 -10.66 3.87
C LEU A 67 -3.82 -11.66 3.70
N ARG A 68 -4.33 -11.84 2.48
CA ARG A 68 -5.36 -12.83 2.18
C ARG A 68 -4.86 -14.25 2.43
N ALA A 69 -3.63 -14.57 2.01
CA ALA A 69 -3.00 -15.86 2.29
C ALA A 69 -2.86 -16.10 3.80
N ALA A 70 -2.43 -15.08 4.56
CA ALA A 70 -2.34 -15.17 6.02
C ALA A 70 -3.70 -15.41 6.67
N TRP A 71 -4.73 -14.68 6.24
CA TRP A 71 -6.10 -14.88 6.73
C TRP A 71 -6.62 -16.29 6.42
N GLN A 72 -6.40 -16.79 5.20
CA GLN A 72 -6.80 -18.14 4.79
C GLN A 72 -6.13 -19.23 5.61
N ALA A 73 -4.83 -19.09 5.90
CA ALA A 73 -4.08 -20.04 6.72
C ALA A 73 -4.60 -20.10 8.17
N LEU A 74 -5.08 -18.99 8.71
CA LEU A 74 -5.70 -18.95 10.04
C LEU A 74 -7.10 -19.57 10.01
N SER A 75 -7.88 -19.27 8.99
CA SER A 75 -9.22 -19.85 8.82
C SER A 75 -9.19 -21.38 8.66
N SER A 76 -8.16 -21.94 8.03
CA SER A 76 -8.02 -23.40 7.88
C SER A 76 -7.57 -24.11 9.16
N THR A 77 -6.98 -23.40 10.12
CA THR A 77 -6.46 -23.95 11.37
C THR A 77 -7.38 -23.69 12.57
N GLU A 78 -8.31 -22.74 12.46
CA GLU A 78 -9.26 -22.33 13.50
C GLU A 78 -10.05 -23.50 14.12
N GLN A 79 -10.49 -24.48 13.30
CA GLN A 79 -11.23 -25.66 13.77
C GLN A 79 -10.38 -26.65 14.59
N ASN A 80 -9.05 -26.56 14.51
CA ASN A 80 -8.13 -27.45 15.23
C ASN A 80 -7.66 -26.87 16.57
N HIS A 81 -8.01 -25.61 16.87
CA HIS A 81 -7.52 -24.88 18.04
C HIS A 81 -8.58 -24.80 19.16
N ASN A 82 -8.96 -25.95 19.71
CA ASN A 82 -10.05 -26.12 20.69
C ASN A 82 -10.02 -25.15 21.90
N ASN A 83 -8.84 -24.67 22.31
CA ASN A 83 -8.69 -23.75 23.46
C ASN A 83 -8.17 -22.35 23.09
N HIS A 84 -7.90 -22.07 21.81
CA HIS A 84 -7.30 -20.80 21.35
C HIS A 84 -8.14 -20.08 20.28
N VAL A 85 -9.38 -20.50 20.05
CA VAL A 85 -10.29 -19.90 19.06
C VAL A 85 -10.32 -18.38 19.21
N ALA A 86 -10.50 -17.84 20.42
CA ALA A 86 -10.54 -16.39 20.65
C ALA A 86 -9.27 -15.65 20.17
N LEU A 87 -8.07 -16.20 20.42
CA LEU A 87 -6.81 -15.61 19.97
C LEU A 87 -6.68 -15.64 18.44
N VAL A 88 -7.13 -16.73 17.81
CA VAL A 88 -7.13 -16.87 16.34
C VAL A 88 -8.12 -15.88 15.72
N THR A 89 -9.32 -15.75 16.29
CA THR A 89 -10.34 -14.80 15.85
C THR A 89 -9.87 -13.36 15.97
N ASP A 90 -9.29 -12.95 17.11
CA ASP A 90 -8.74 -11.60 17.30
C ASP A 90 -7.65 -11.28 16.27
N TYR A 91 -6.76 -12.24 15.99
CA TYR A 91 -5.71 -12.05 15.00
C TYR A 91 -6.25 -11.97 13.57
N LYS A 92 -7.31 -12.72 13.23
CA LYS A 92 -8.02 -12.58 11.94
C LYS A 92 -8.64 -11.19 11.80
N SER A 93 -9.29 -10.66 12.85
CA SER A 93 -9.84 -9.29 12.84
C SER A 93 -8.75 -8.23 12.65
N LYS A 94 -7.55 -8.45 13.19
CA LYS A 94 -6.40 -7.58 12.90
C LYS A 94 -6.02 -7.59 11.41
N ILE A 95 -5.98 -8.76 10.77
CA ILE A 95 -5.68 -8.88 9.34
C ILE A 95 -6.76 -8.21 8.49
N GLU A 96 -8.03 -8.35 8.87
CA GLU A 96 -9.15 -7.66 8.22
C GLU A 96 -9.01 -6.14 8.33
N SER A 97 -8.65 -5.63 9.51
CA SER A 97 -8.36 -4.21 9.70
C SER A 97 -7.19 -3.74 8.82
N GLU A 98 -6.11 -4.51 8.71
CA GLU A 98 -4.99 -4.20 7.82
C GLU A 98 -5.40 -4.20 6.33
N LEU A 99 -6.25 -5.13 5.91
CA LEU A 99 -6.82 -5.17 4.56
C LEU A 99 -7.66 -3.92 4.29
N SER A 100 -8.63 -3.61 5.16
CA SER A 100 -9.47 -2.41 5.03
C SER A 100 -8.64 -1.14 4.97
N HIS A 101 -7.61 -1.04 5.81
CA HIS A 101 -6.71 0.11 5.81
C HIS A 101 -5.96 0.26 4.48
N ILE A 102 -5.47 -0.83 3.89
CA ILE A 102 -4.80 -0.78 2.58
C ILE A 102 -5.78 -0.41 1.46
N TYR A 103 -6.99 -0.98 1.46
CA TYR A 103 -8.02 -0.61 0.49
C TYR A 103 -8.34 0.88 0.56
N ASN A 104 -8.55 1.40 1.78
CA ASN A 104 -8.84 2.82 1.99
C ASN A 104 -7.67 3.71 1.55
N ARG A 105 -6.42 3.31 1.81
CA ARG A 105 -5.23 4.05 1.34
C ARG A 105 -5.18 4.14 -0.17
N VAL A 106 -5.35 3.01 -0.86
CA VAL A 106 -5.32 2.96 -2.33
C VAL A 106 -6.47 3.75 -2.94
N LEU A 107 -7.69 3.60 -2.42
CA LEU A 107 -8.86 4.36 -2.86
C LEU A 107 -8.63 5.87 -2.70
N ASN A 108 -8.13 6.32 -1.55
CA ASN A 108 -7.80 7.72 -1.32
C ASN A 108 -6.74 8.24 -2.31
N LEU A 109 -5.74 7.42 -2.66
CA LEU A 109 -4.75 7.81 -3.66
C LEU A 109 -5.37 7.93 -5.06
N LEU A 110 -6.25 7.00 -5.44
CA LEU A 110 -6.97 7.05 -6.71
C LEU A 110 -7.89 8.28 -6.79
N GLU A 111 -8.69 8.54 -5.75
CA GLU A 111 -9.62 9.67 -5.70
C GLU A 111 -8.91 11.01 -5.77
N LYS A 112 -7.87 11.21 -4.96
CA LYS A 112 -7.20 12.52 -4.83
C LYS A 112 -6.26 12.85 -5.98
N HIS A 113 -5.71 11.84 -6.65
CA HIS A 113 -4.62 12.06 -7.62
C HIS A 113 -4.93 11.58 -9.04
N LEU A 114 -5.94 10.73 -9.23
CA LEU A 114 -6.28 10.16 -10.53
C LEU A 114 -7.70 10.50 -10.99
N LEU A 115 -8.66 10.75 -10.09
CA LEU A 115 -10.03 11.15 -10.45
C LEU A 115 -10.24 12.67 -10.56
N VAL A 116 -9.49 13.49 -9.82
CA VAL A 116 -9.53 14.97 -9.95
C VAL A 116 -9.15 15.43 -11.37
N MET A 117 -8.37 14.63 -12.09
CA MET A 117 -7.94 14.91 -13.46
C MET A 117 -9.01 14.66 -14.53
N GLY A 118 -10.07 13.89 -14.22
CA GLY A 118 -11.17 13.62 -15.17
C GLY A 118 -12.22 14.72 -15.24
N ALA A 119 -12.27 15.62 -14.25
CA ALA A 119 -13.30 16.66 -14.15
C ALA A 119 -12.86 18.02 -14.72
N HIS A 120 -11.64 18.14 -15.24
CA HIS A 120 -11.14 19.39 -15.85
C HIS A 120 -11.21 19.41 -17.39
N VAL A 121 -11.92 18.45 -18.00
CA VAL A 121 -12.12 18.36 -19.46
C VAL A 121 -13.60 18.16 -19.83
N ALA A 122 -14.53 18.80 -19.10
CA ALA A 122 -15.93 18.88 -19.50
C ALA A 122 -16.39 20.34 -19.53
#